data_AF-A0AAN6FHZ2-F1
#
_entry.id   AF-A0AAN6FHZ2-F1
#
_cell.length_a   1.000
_cell.length_b   1.000
_cell.length_c   1.000
_cell.angle_alpha   90.00
_cell.angle_beta   90.00
_cell.angle_gamma   90.00
#
_symmetry.space_group_name_H-M   'P 1'
#
loop_
_entity.id
_entity.type
_entity.pdbx_description
1 polymer ?
#
loop_
_entity_poly.entity_id
_entity_poly.type
_entity_poly.pdbx_seq_one_letter_code
_entity_poly.pdbx_strand_id
1 'polypeptide(L)'
;MAGFSIAAIGFIGQLVIPHPGLPGLTYGFLFPVAAGLYCPFIQIVCWIGNNLAPSSKRAVGMALLISVGNFGGIAGSNIFLASEKPKYPTGFGTGLGISIAAILMAIVLRISCQRENKRRRDMIEQEGEDAIRARYGEQQLLEMGDKSPFFIYTL
;
A
#
# COMPACT_ATOMS: atom_id res chain seq x y z
N MET A 1 0.63 7.64 -0.75
CA MET A 1 -0.01 8.24 -1.94
C MET A 1 0.96 9.11 -2.72
N ALA A 2 1.59 10.12 -2.09
CA ALA A 2 2.57 11.00 -2.75
C ALA A 2 3.68 10.26 -3.52
N GLY A 3 4.26 9.19 -2.93
CA GLY A 3 5.29 8.37 -3.61
C GLY A 3 4.81 7.75 -4.93
N PHE A 4 3.64 7.09 -4.93
CA PHE A 4 3.07 6.51 -6.15
C PHE A 4 2.70 7.56 -7.21
N SER A 5 2.31 8.77 -6.79
CA SER A 5 2.07 9.88 -7.72
C SER A 5 3.36 10.35 -8.40
N ILE A 6 4.47 10.42 -7.66
CA ILE A 6 5.80 10.73 -8.22
C ILE A 6 6.24 9.63 -9.20
N ALA A 7 6.00 8.36 -8.86
CA ALA A 7 6.28 7.24 -9.76
C ALA A 7 5.43 7.30 -11.04
N ALA A 8 4.14 7.63 -10.92
CA ALA A 8 3.25 7.78 -12.07
C ALA A 8 3.71 8.90 -13.02
N ILE A 9 4.15 10.04 -12.50
CA ILE A 9 4.74 11.13 -13.31
C ILE A 9 6.00 10.62 -14.03
N GLY A 10 6.83 9.83 -13.34
CA GLY A 10 7.99 9.17 -13.92
C GLY A 10 7.64 8.25 -15.10
N PHE A 11 6.65 7.37 -14.93
CA PHE A 11 6.18 6.48 -15.99
C PHE A 11 5.53 7.21 -17.17
N ILE A 12 4.74 8.26 -16.91
CA ILE A 12 4.15 9.10 -17.96
C ILE A 12 5.26 9.78 -18.77
N GLY A 13 6.29 10.33 -18.10
CA GLY A 13 7.45 10.91 -18.77
C GLY A 13 8.12 9.90 -19.70
N GLN A 14 8.31 8.67 -19.23
CA GLN A 14 8.93 7.61 -20.03
C GLN A 14 8.10 7.16 -21.24
N LEU A 15 6.77 7.24 -21.16
CA LEU A 15 5.87 6.93 -22.28
C LEU A 15 5.82 8.03 -23.33
N VAL A 16 6.03 9.30 -22.94
CA VAL A 16 5.94 10.47 -23.82
C VAL A 16 7.26 10.76 -24.54
N ILE A 17 8.41 10.40 -23.95
CA ILE A 17 9.72 10.71 -24.53
C ILE A 17 9.93 10.00 -25.87
N PRO A 18 10.33 10.73 -26.93
CA PRO A 18 10.67 10.13 -28.21
C PRO A 18 12.01 9.39 -28.12
N HIS A 19 11.96 8.07 -27.92
CA HIS A 19 13.12 7.20 -28.10
C HIS A 19 13.52 7.13 -29.59
N PRO A 20 14.82 7.20 -29.96
CA PRO A 20 16.03 7.21 -29.11
C PRO A 20 16.72 8.59 -28.97
N GLY A 21 16.04 9.71 -29.22
CA GLY A 21 16.70 11.02 -29.40
C GLY A 21 17.26 11.68 -28.13
N LEU A 22 16.82 11.27 -26.92
CA LEU A 22 17.14 11.94 -25.65
C LEU A 22 17.46 10.93 -24.53
N PRO A 23 18.65 10.27 -24.56
CA PRO A 23 19.02 9.26 -23.57
C PRO A 23 19.18 9.82 -22.15
N GLY A 24 19.71 11.05 -22.00
CA GLY A 24 19.84 11.69 -20.69
C GLY A 24 18.49 11.98 -20.02
N LEU A 25 17.49 12.39 -20.81
CA LEU A 25 16.14 12.65 -20.32
C LEU A 25 15.45 11.34 -19.90
N THR A 26 15.56 10.30 -20.73
CA THR A 26 15.06 8.94 -20.41
C THR A 26 15.62 8.43 -19.09
N TYR A 27 16.93 8.59 -18.88
CA TYR A 27 17.58 8.17 -17.64
C TYR A 27 17.15 9.04 -16.45
N GLY A 28 16.97 10.35 -16.66
CA GLY A 28 16.46 11.28 -15.66
C GLY A 28 15.10 10.89 -15.09
N PHE A 29 14.17 10.41 -15.92
CA PHE A 29 12.83 9.98 -15.48
C PHE A 29 12.82 8.62 -14.76
N LEU A 30 13.91 7.83 -14.79
CA LEU A 30 14.02 6.61 -13.96
C LEU A 30 14.20 6.93 -12.47
N PHE A 31 14.86 8.04 -12.13
CA PHE A 31 15.06 8.45 -10.73
C PHE A 31 13.76 8.71 -9.96
N PRO A 32 12.80 9.52 -10.47
CA PRO A 32 11.52 9.70 -9.80
C PRO A 32 10.68 8.42 -9.76
N VAL A 33 10.80 7.53 -10.75
CA VAL A 33 10.17 6.19 -10.68
C VAL A 33 10.73 5.40 -9.49
N ALA A 34 12.06 5.29 -9.39
CA ALA A 34 12.71 4.55 -8.31
C ALA A 34 12.40 5.16 -6.92
N ALA A 35 12.54 6.48 -6.79
CA ALA A 35 12.26 7.19 -5.55
C ALA A 35 10.77 7.06 -5.15
N GLY A 36 9.87 7.19 -6.13
CA GLY A 36 8.43 7.11 -5.92
C GLY A 36 7.94 5.72 -5.51
N LEU A 37 8.59 4.65 -5.98
CA LEU A 37 8.24 3.26 -5.65
C LEU A 37 8.84 2.76 -4.34
N TYR A 38 10.02 3.28 -3.95
CA TYR A 38 10.69 2.83 -2.73
C TYR A 38 10.02 3.35 -1.45
N CYS A 39 9.60 4.62 -1.42
CA CYS A 39 8.98 5.22 -0.23
C CYS A 39 7.68 4.50 0.23
N PRO A 40 6.71 4.18 -0.66
CA PRO A 40 5.48 3.50 -0.28
C PRO A 40 5.71 2.09 0.29
N PHE A 41 6.76 1.40 -0.15
CA PHE A 41 7.06 0.05 0.33
C PHE A 41 7.34 0.05 1.83
N ILE A 42 8.27 0.90 2.29
CA ILE A 42 8.60 1.03 3.71
C ILE A 42 7.37 1.45 4.51
N GLN A 43 6.59 2.41 3.98
CA GLN A 43 5.38 2.88 4.63
C GLN A 43 4.35 1.76 4.87
N ILE A 44 4.14 0.88 3.88
CA ILE A 44 3.22 -0.26 4.00
C ILE A 44 3.69 -1.26 5.05
N VAL A 45 4.99 -1.55 5.10
CA VAL A 45 5.57 -2.46 6.10
C VAL A 45 5.32 -1.91 7.51
N CYS A 46 5.67 -0.64 7.75
CA CYS A 46 5.42 -0.01 9.04
C CYS A 46 3.93 0.01 9.40
N TRP A 47 3.06 0.27 8.41
CA TRP A 47 1.61 0.33 8.63
C TRP A 47 1.04 -1.03 9.04
N ILE A 48 1.37 -2.12 8.34
CA ILE A 48 0.94 -3.48 8.71
C ILE A 48 1.49 -3.86 10.09
N GLY A 49 2.72 -3.44 10.41
CA GLY A 49 3.37 -3.74 11.68
C GLY A 49 2.66 -3.12 12.89
N ASN A 50 2.03 -1.97 12.69
CA ASN A 50 1.31 -1.23 13.72
C ASN A 50 -0.18 -1.54 13.76
N ASN A 51 -0.79 -1.99 12.65
CA ASN A 51 -2.23 -2.21 12.56
C ASN A 51 -2.70 -3.65 12.84
N LEU A 52 -1.78 -4.58 13.14
CA LEU A 52 -2.12 -5.95 13.53
C LEU A 52 -1.70 -6.20 14.99
N ALA A 53 -2.68 -6.33 15.89
CA ALA A 53 -2.44 -6.43 17.32
C ALA A 53 -1.96 -7.83 17.81
N PRO A 54 -2.50 -8.98 17.32
CA PRO A 54 -1.95 -10.27 17.72
C PRO A 54 -0.60 -10.51 17.02
N SER A 55 0.44 -10.83 17.79
CA SER A 55 1.80 -11.07 17.28
C SER A 55 1.83 -12.15 16.18
N SER A 56 1.06 -13.24 16.34
CA SER A 56 0.91 -14.29 15.34
C SER A 56 0.26 -13.79 14.04
N LYS A 57 -0.83 -13.01 14.15
CA LYS A 57 -1.48 -12.42 12.96
C LYS A 57 -0.55 -11.46 12.24
N ARG A 58 0.17 -10.61 13.00
CA ARG A 58 1.14 -9.67 12.45
C ARG A 58 2.26 -10.39 11.70
N ALA A 59 2.80 -11.46 12.26
CA ALA A 59 3.84 -12.26 11.62
C ALA A 59 3.34 -12.86 10.29
N VAL A 60 2.15 -13.45 10.28
CA VAL A 60 1.54 -14.01 9.06
C VAL A 60 1.24 -12.90 8.03
N GLY A 61 0.70 -11.77 8.46
CA GLY A 61 0.42 -10.63 7.58
C GLY A 61 1.68 -10.05 6.92
N MET A 62 2.77 -9.94 7.68
CA MET A 62 4.08 -9.52 7.17
C MET A 62 4.67 -10.54 6.19
N ALA A 63 4.59 -11.83 6.52
CA ALA A 63 5.06 -12.89 5.63
C ALA A 63 4.31 -12.85 4.29
N LEU A 64 2.98 -12.73 4.33
CA LEU A 64 2.14 -12.61 3.13
C LEU A 64 2.49 -11.36 2.31
N LEU A 65 2.69 -10.20 2.96
CA LEU A 65 3.11 -8.98 2.28
C LEU A 65 4.41 -9.21 1.49
N ILE A 66 5.43 -9.79 2.12
CA ILE A 66 6.72 -10.04 1.50
C ILE A 66 6.61 -11.08 0.38
N SER A 67 5.84 -12.16 0.58
CA SER A 67 5.60 -13.18 -0.43
C SER A 67 4.94 -12.60 -1.68
N VAL A 68 3.87 -11.82 -1.53
CA VAL A 68 3.19 -11.15 -2.64
C VAL A 68 4.11 -10.13 -3.33
N GLY A 69 4.91 -9.40 -2.56
CA GLY A 69 5.90 -8.47 -3.11
C GLY A 69 6.91 -9.15 -4.04
N ASN A 70 7.39 -10.35 -3.69
CA ASN A 70 8.32 -11.11 -4.52
C ASN A 70 7.69 -11.57 -5.84
N PHE A 71 6.40 -11.95 -5.85
CA PHE A 71 5.69 -12.27 -7.09
C PHE A 71 5.62 -11.06 -8.04
N GLY A 72 5.57 -9.85 -7.50
CA GLY A 72 5.67 -8.61 -8.29
C GLY A 72 6.98 -8.52 -9.08
N GLY A 73 8.09 -9.02 -8.51
CA GLY A 73 9.38 -9.07 -9.20
C GLY A 73 9.40 -10.02 -10.40
N ILE A 74 8.74 -11.18 -10.28
CA ILE A 74 8.59 -12.14 -11.38
C ILE A 74 7.79 -11.53 -12.53
N ALA A 75 6.65 -10.91 -12.21
CA ALA A 75 5.83 -10.22 -13.21
C ALA A 75 6.62 -9.06 -13.85
N GLY A 76 7.27 -8.23 -13.03
CA GLY A 76 8.10 -7.11 -13.48
C GLY A 76 9.27 -7.49 -14.39
N SER A 77 9.77 -8.71 -14.29
CA SER A 77 10.85 -9.22 -15.15
C SER A 77 10.37 -9.63 -16.55
N ASN A 78 9.08 -9.91 -16.71
CA ASN A 78 8.48 -10.42 -17.95
C ASN A 78 7.67 -9.36 -18.74
N ILE A 79 7.39 -8.20 -18.14
CA ILE A 79 6.60 -7.13 -18.80
C ILE A 79 7.36 -6.37 -19.91
N PHE A 80 8.69 -6.48 -19.98
CA PHE A 80 9.49 -5.82 -21.01
C PHE A 80 9.73 -6.75 -22.20
N LEU A 81 8.84 -6.68 -23.19
CA LEU A 81 8.92 -7.51 -24.39
C LEU A 81 10.02 -7.02 -25.35
N ALA A 82 10.93 -7.92 -25.73
CA ALA A 82 12.01 -7.61 -26.68
C ALA A 82 11.49 -7.14 -28.06
N SER A 83 10.28 -7.54 -28.44
CA SER A 83 9.60 -7.12 -29.68
C SER A 83 9.18 -5.65 -29.70
N GLU A 84 9.14 -4.98 -28.55
CA GLU A 84 8.67 -3.59 -28.41
C GLU A 84 9.81 -2.58 -28.25
N LYS A 85 11.05 -3.00 -28.53
CA LYS A 85 12.20 -2.11 -28.56
C LYS A 85 11.98 -0.95 -29.55
N PRO A 86 12.39 0.28 -29.22
CA PRO A 86 13.05 0.74 -27.99
C PRO A 86 12.10 1.35 -26.94
N LYS A 87 10.79 1.46 -27.24
CA LYS A 87 9.83 2.25 -26.44
C LYS A 87 9.18 1.46 -25.30
N TYR A 88 9.09 0.14 -25.39
CA TYR A 88 8.48 -0.75 -24.39
C TYR A 88 7.16 -0.21 -23.75
N PRO A 89 6.16 0.18 -24.57
CA PRO A 89 4.92 0.77 -24.07
C PRO A 89 4.18 -0.15 -23.10
N THR A 90 4.25 -1.48 -23.30
CA THR A 90 3.61 -2.44 -22.39
C THR A 90 4.28 -2.45 -21.02
N GLY A 91 5.61 -2.38 -20.95
CA GLY A 91 6.35 -2.34 -19.69
C GLY A 91 6.04 -1.10 -18.86
N PHE A 92 6.22 0.08 -19.45
CA PHE A 92 5.96 1.35 -18.74
C PHE A 92 4.46 1.59 -18.48
N GLY A 93 3.58 1.17 -19.41
CA GLY A 93 2.13 1.25 -19.25
C GLY A 93 1.61 0.36 -18.12
N THR A 94 2.13 -0.87 -18.01
CA THR A 94 1.77 -1.78 -16.92
C THR A 94 2.24 -1.24 -15.56
N GLY A 95 3.46 -0.67 -15.48
CA GLY A 95 3.96 -0.01 -14.28
C GLY A 95 3.10 1.19 -13.83
N LEU A 96 2.63 2.00 -14.79
CA LEU A 96 1.69 3.09 -14.53
C LEU A 96 0.34 2.56 -14.04
N GLY A 97 -0.21 1.54 -14.69
CA GLY A 97 -1.48 0.92 -14.30
C GLY A 97 -1.45 0.36 -12.88
N ILE A 98 -0.38 -0.36 -12.53
CA ILE A 98 -0.18 -0.88 -11.17
C ILE A 98 -0.04 0.27 -10.16
N SER A 99 0.68 1.35 -10.51
CA SER A 99 0.83 2.52 -9.62
C SER A 99 -0.50 3.21 -9.34
N ILE A 100 -1.36 3.36 -10.36
CA ILE A 100 -2.70 3.95 -10.20
C ILE A 100 -3.59 3.01 -9.37
N ALA A 101 -3.58 1.71 -9.66
CA ALA A 101 -4.33 0.72 -8.87
C ALA A 101 -3.91 0.74 -7.39
N ALA A 102 -2.61 0.88 -7.10
CA ALA A 102 -2.10 1.00 -5.74
C ALA A 102 -2.61 2.27 -5.04
N ILE A 103 -2.70 3.40 -5.73
CA ILE A 103 -3.28 4.64 -5.19
C ILE A 103 -4.76 4.43 -4.85
N LEU A 104 -5.53 3.84 -5.77
CA LEU A 104 -6.96 3.58 -5.54
C LEU A 104 -7.17 2.65 -4.34
N MET A 105 -6.40 1.56 -4.27
CA MET A 105 -6.48 0.63 -3.15
C MET A 105 -6.11 1.28 -1.82
N ALA A 106 -5.10 2.15 -1.80
CA ALA A 106 -4.72 2.91 -0.61
C ALA A 106 -5.83 3.87 -0.15
N ILE A 107 -6.56 4.50 -1.08
CA ILE A 107 -7.71 5.35 -0.77
C ILE A 107 -8.84 4.52 -0.16
N VAL A 108 -9.18 3.38 -0.78
CA VAL A 108 -10.21 2.46 -0.27
C VAL A 108 -9.88 1.97 1.13
N LEU A 109 -8.62 1.58 1.36
CA LEU A 109 -8.16 1.14 2.67
C LEU A 109 -8.27 2.27 3.71
N ARG A 110 -7.84 3.48 3.36
CA ARG A 110 -7.94 4.65 4.24
C ARG A 110 -9.39 4.95 4.63
N ILE A 111 -10.31 4.95 3.66
CA ILE A 111 -11.74 5.18 3.93
C ILE A 111 -12.31 4.07 4.81
N SER A 112 -11.92 2.81 4.56
CA SER A 112 -12.40 1.66 5.33
C SER A 112 -11.93 1.74 6.79
N CYS A 113 -10.65 2.03 7.02
CA CYS A 113 -10.11 2.24 8.37
C CYS A 113 -10.74 3.46 9.05
N GLN A 114 -10.99 4.56 8.33
CA GLN A 114 -11.68 5.73 8.89
C GLN A 114 -13.13 5.42 9.29
N ARG A 115 -13.87 4.67 8.46
CA ARG A 115 -15.23 4.25 8.76
C ARG A 115 -15.28 3.34 9.99
N GLU A 116 -14.37 2.39 10.08
CA GLU A 116 -14.29 1.47 11.21
C GLU A 116 -13.89 2.20 12.49
N ASN A 117 -12.89 3.09 12.43
CA ASN A 117 -12.52 3.94 13.56
C ASN A 117 -13.68 4.84 14.01
N LYS A 118 -14.46 5.40 13.08
CA LYS A 118 -15.64 6.21 13.42
C LYS A 118 -16.71 5.36 14.09
N ARG A 119 -17.05 4.20 13.52
CA ARG A 119 -18.04 3.27 14.09
C ARG A 119 -17.67 2.85 15.52
N ARG A 120 -16.38 2.57 15.77
CA ARG A 120 -15.88 2.19 17.10
C ARG A 120 -15.97 3.36 18.10
N ARG A 121 -15.66 4.58 17.67
CA ARG A 121 -15.83 5.79 18.50
C ARG A 121 -17.30 6.03 18.84
N ASP A 122 -18.18 5.97 17.85
CA ASP A 122 -19.62 6.15 18.04
C ASP A 122 -20.19 5.08 19.01
N MET A 123 -19.70 3.84 18.94
CA MET A 123 -20.07 2.76 19.87
C MET A 123 -19.60 3.03 21.31
N ILE A 124 -18.37 3.51 21.47
CA ILE A 124 -17.82 3.86 22.79
C ILE A 124 -18.59 5.05 23.40
N GLU A 125 -18.96 6.04 22.59
CA GLU A 125 -19.72 7.22 23.03
C GLU A 125 -21.17 6.87 23.42
N GLN A 126 -21.80 5.90 22.74
CA GLN A 126 -23.18 5.47 23.02
C GLN A 126 -23.29 4.49 24.20
N GLU A 127 -22.39 3.50 24.27
CA GLU A 127 -22.47 2.45 25.29
C GLU A 127 -21.70 2.84 26.58
N GLY A 128 -20.70 3.72 26.48
CA GLY A 128 -19.81 4.10 27.59
C GLY A 128 -18.68 3.08 27.80
N GLU A 129 -17.45 3.56 28.03
CA GLU A 129 -16.26 2.68 28.16
C GLU A 129 -16.42 1.61 29.25
N ASP A 130 -17.02 1.98 30.38
CA ASP A 130 -17.19 1.10 31.54
C ASP A 130 -18.20 -0.03 31.26
N ALA A 131 -19.24 0.23 30.47
CA ALA A 131 -20.23 -0.79 30.10
C ALA A 131 -19.64 -1.80 29.11
N ILE A 132 -18.80 -1.35 28.16
CA ILE A 132 -18.11 -2.22 27.21
C ILE A 132 -17.08 -3.09 27.94
N ARG A 133 -16.32 -2.52 28.88
CA ARG A 133 -15.39 -3.29 29.73
C ARG A 133 -16.12 -4.29 30.63
N ALA A 134 -17.29 -3.95 31.16
CA ALA A 134 -18.10 -4.86 31.97
C ALA A 134 -18.70 -6.01 31.13
N ARG A 135 -19.06 -5.77 29.87
CA ARG A 135 -19.67 -6.77 28.98
C ARG A 135 -18.69 -7.81 28.46
N TYR A 136 -17.49 -7.39 28.10
CA TYR A 136 -16.49 -8.28 27.50
C TYR A 136 -15.44 -8.74 28.52
N GLY A 137 -15.19 -7.99 29.61
CA GLY A 137 -14.11 -8.29 30.55
C GLY A 137 -12.72 -8.04 29.95
N GLU A 138 -11.72 -7.71 30.79
CA GLU A 138 -10.38 -7.33 30.32
C GLU A 138 -9.68 -8.45 29.51
N GLN A 139 -9.84 -9.70 29.95
CA GLN A 139 -9.18 -10.85 29.32
C GLN A 139 -9.71 -11.12 27.91
N GLN A 140 -11.03 -11.01 27.72
CA GLN A 140 -11.68 -11.23 26.43
C GLN A 140 -11.41 -10.08 25.45
N LEU A 141 -11.32 -8.84 25.95
CA LEU A 141 -10.91 -7.67 25.15
C LEU A 141 -9.47 -7.80 24.65
N LEU A 142 -8.56 -8.37 25.47
CA LEU A 142 -7.19 -8.69 25.07
C LEU A 142 -7.15 -9.78 23.99
N GLU A 143 -7.96 -10.83 24.13
CA GLU A 143 -8.05 -11.92 23.13
C GLU A 143 -8.62 -11.45 21.79
N MET A 144 -9.53 -10.48 21.79
CA MET A 144 -10.08 -9.89 20.55
C MET A 144 -9.03 -9.13 19.73
N GLY A 145 -7.96 -8.62 20.36
CA GLY A 145 -6.84 -7.95 19.70
C GLY A 145 -7.30 -6.80 18.78
N ASP A 146 -7.09 -6.95 17.47
CA ASP A 146 -7.42 -5.98 16.42
C ASP A 146 -8.94 -5.78 16.22
N LYS A 147 -9.75 -6.72 16.70
CA LYS A 147 -11.22 -6.64 16.70
C LYS A 147 -11.77 -5.93 17.94
N SER A 148 -10.93 -5.59 18.92
CA SER A 148 -11.37 -4.89 20.11
C SER A 148 -11.98 -3.53 19.75
N PRO A 149 -13.11 -3.11 20.35
CA PRO A 149 -13.68 -1.78 20.15
C PRO A 149 -12.69 -0.66 20.48
N PHE A 150 -11.74 -0.93 21.39
CA PHE A 150 -10.70 0.00 21.80
C PHE A 150 -9.48 0.04 20.86
N PHE A 151 -9.37 -0.89 19.91
CA PHE A 151 -8.30 -0.86 18.92
C PHE A 151 -8.60 0.17 17.83
N ILE A 152 -7.74 1.18 17.72
CA ILE A 152 -7.84 2.24 16.72
C ILE A 152 -6.78 2.02 15.64
N TYR A 153 -7.22 1.94 14.39
CA TYR A 153 -6.30 1.83 13.26
C TYR A 153 -5.50 3.12 13.08
N THR A 154 -4.17 2.99 12.94
CA THR A 154 -3.26 4.10 12.66
C THR A 154 -3.35 4.45 11.17
N LEU A 155 -3.65 5.72 10.86
CA LEU A 155 -3.88 6.24 9.50
C LEU A 155 -2.68 6.99 8.93
#